data_AF-A0A7J9YBW6-F1
#
_entry.id   AF-A0A7J9YBW6-F1
#
_cell.length_a   1.000
_cell.length_b   1.000
_cell.length_c   1.000
_cell.angle_alpha   90.00
_cell.angle_beta   90.00
_cell.angle_gamma   90.00
#
_symmetry.space_group_name_H-M   'P 1'
#
loop_
_entity.id
_entity.type
_entity.pdbx_description
1 polymer ?
#
loop_
_entity_poly.entity_id
_entity_poly.type
_entity_poly.pdbx_seq_one_letter_code
_entity_poly.pdbx_strand_id
1 'polypeptide(L)'
;MAGWEQTHRRYRLVYAVADDILRRGPEARDDWQGAIETEYGSTAAFLHDVLRRWRNALDAHSDEVGTRRLEEIEAAVSRANAPLRAVLDAFAAHPVLAARSGMHAVQPA
;
A
#
# COMPACT_ATOMS: atom_id res chain seq x y z
N MET A 1 -16.70 17.14 13.86
CA MET A 1 -16.53 17.18 12.38
C MET A 1 -15.09 16.93 11.92
N ALA A 2 -14.07 16.93 12.80
CA ALA A 2 -12.66 16.73 12.43
C ALA A 2 -12.31 15.39 11.75
N GLY A 3 -13.09 14.33 11.99
CA GLY A 3 -12.80 12.99 11.44
C GLY A 3 -12.91 12.88 9.92
N TRP A 4 -13.86 13.60 9.30
CA TRP A 4 -14.04 13.59 7.85
C TRP A 4 -12.89 14.31 7.14
N GLU A 5 -12.50 15.47 7.64
CA GLU A 5 -11.37 16.24 7.10
C GLU A 5 -10.06 15.46 7.22
N GLN A 6 -9.80 14.82 8.36
CA GLN A 6 -8.61 14.00 8.55
C GLN A 6 -8.60 12.79 7.61
N THR A 7 -9.73 12.11 7.45
CA THR A 7 -9.86 10.99 6.49
C THR A 7 -9.57 11.47 5.07
N HIS A 8 -10.07 12.64 4.69
CA HIS A 8 -9.86 13.22 3.37
C HIS A 8 -8.40 13.60 3.14
N ARG A 9 -7.74 14.24 4.12
CA ARG A 9 -6.31 14.59 4.03
C ARG A 9 -5.43 13.35 3.88
N ARG A 10 -5.66 12.34 4.72
CA ARG A 10 -4.98 11.03 4.62
C ARG A 10 -5.19 10.36 3.29
N TYR A 11 -6.41 10.41 2.75
CA TYR A 11 -6.70 9.89 1.42
C TYR A 11 -5.85 10.60 0.36
N ARG A 12 -5.87 11.93 0.32
CA ARG A 12 -5.09 12.70 -0.66
C ARG A 12 -3.59 12.45 -0.51
N LEU A 13 -3.07 12.38 0.72
CA LEU A 13 -1.66 12.15 0.95
C LEU A 13 -1.22 10.78 0.43
N VAL A 14 -1.98 9.71 0.72
CA VAL A 14 -1.68 8.36 0.22
C VAL A 14 -1.56 8.34 -1.30
N TYR A 15 -2.53 8.92 -2.02
CA TYR A 15 -2.50 8.90 -3.48
C TYR A 15 -1.45 9.84 -4.07
N ALA A 16 -1.19 10.99 -3.45
CA ALA A 16 -0.11 11.88 -3.89
C ALA A 16 1.27 11.22 -3.77
N VAL A 17 1.56 10.57 -2.64
CA VAL A 17 2.80 9.80 -2.44
C VAL A 17 2.89 8.66 -3.44
N ALA A 18 1.79 7.92 -3.62
CA ALA A 18 1.72 6.77 -4.49
C ALA A 18 1.95 7.11 -5.97
N ASP A 19 1.31 8.16 -6.46
CA ASP A 19 1.46 8.63 -7.83
C ASP A 19 2.88 9.17 -8.07
N ASP A 20 3.47 9.85 -7.08
CA ASP A 20 4.82 10.40 -7.23
C ASP A 20 5.88 9.29 -7.22
N ILE A 21 5.75 8.28 -6.36
CA ILE A 21 6.60 7.08 -6.37
C ILE A 21 6.43 6.30 -7.67
N LEU A 22 5.20 6.14 -8.17
CA LEU A 22 4.95 5.47 -9.46
C LEU A 22 5.62 6.19 -10.63
N ARG A 23 5.63 7.53 -10.60
CA ARG A 23 6.18 8.37 -11.67
C ARG A 23 7.70 8.52 -11.61
N ARG A 24 8.26 8.71 -10.41
CA ARG A 24 9.67 9.07 -10.21
C ARG A 24 10.52 7.91 -9.75
N GLY A 25 9.92 6.88 -9.14
CA GLY A 25 10.65 5.79 -8.50
C GLY A 25 10.68 5.89 -6.97
N PRO A 26 11.29 4.90 -6.31
CA PRO A 26 11.31 4.77 -4.86
C PRO A 26 11.99 5.93 -4.14
N GLU A 27 12.90 6.66 -4.78
CA GLU A 27 13.58 7.84 -4.24
C GLU A 27 12.62 8.98 -3.87
N ALA A 28 11.44 9.07 -4.51
CA ALA A 28 10.45 10.09 -4.19
C ALA A 28 9.96 9.97 -2.75
N ARG A 29 10.07 8.79 -2.12
CA ARG A 29 9.62 8.57 -0.74
C ARG A 29 10.30 9.51 0.27
N ASP A 30 11.56 9.88 0.03
CA ASP A 30 12.35 10.67 0.96
C ASP A 30 11.81 12.12 1.02
N ASP A 31 11.30 12.63 -0.11
CA ASP A 31 10.65 13.95 -0.19
C ASP A 31 9.34 14.01 0.61
N TRP A 32 8.66 12.88 0.76
CA TRP A 32 7.35 12.79 1.40
C TRP A 32 7.41 12.48 2.89
N GLN A 33 8.58 12.13 3.44
CA GLN A 33 8.70 11.66 4.81
C GLN A 33 8.17 12.67 5.84
N GLY A 34 8.47 13.97 5.68
CA GLY A 34 7.97 15.01 6.58
C GLY A 34 6.44 15.16 6.55
N ALA A 35 5.82 15.07 5.36
CA ALA A 35 4.36 15.14 5.22
C ALA A 35 3.67 13.89 5.79
N ILE A 36 4.28 12.71 5.58
CA ILE A 36 3.83 11.43 6.14
C ILE A 36 3.83 11.48 7.66
N GLU A 37 4.95 11.88 8.27
CA GLU A 37 5.08 11.97 9.73
C GLU A 37 4.13 13.01 10.32
N THR A 38 3.89 14.13 9.62
CA THR A 38 2.95 15.17 10.07
C THR A 38 1.50 14.66 10.12
N GLU A 39 1.03 13.94 9.11
CA GLU A 39 -0.38 13.51 9.01
C GLU A 39 -0.67 12.17 9.71
N TYR A 40 0.32 11.26 9.74
CA TYR A 40 0.19 9.92 10.30
C TYR A 40 0.90 9.74 11.66
N GLY A 41 1.77 10.66 12.06
CA GLY A 41 2.61 10.55 13.26
C GLY A 41 3.81 9.62 13.09
N SER A 42 3.80 8.73 12.09
CA SER A 42 4.92 7.85 11.74
C SER A 42 4.74 7.24 10.35
N THR A 43 5.87 6.89 9.72
CA THR A 43 5.89 6.08 8.49
C THR A 43 5.23 4.72 8.70
N ALA A 44 5.37 4.10 9.88
CA ALA A 44 4.72 2.84 10.20
C ALA A 44 3.19 2.92 10.12
N ALA A 45 2.58 3.96 10.69
CA ALA A 45 1.15 4.18 10.64
C ALA A 45 0.64 4.42 9.20
N PHE A 46 1.42 5.14 8.40
CA PHE A 46 1.14 5.32 6.97
C PHE A 46 1.14 3.98 6.21
N LEU A 47 2.18 3.17 6.38
CA LEU A 47 2.30 1.88 5.71
C LEU A 47 1.19 0.91 6.12
N HIS A 48 0.75 0.94 7.38
CA HIS A 48 -0.41 0.17 7.82
C HIS A 48 -1.70 0.60 7.11
N ASP A 49 -1.92 1.90 6.89
CA ASP A 49 -3.10 2.39 6.16
C ASP A 49 -3.04 2.00 4.68
N VAL A 50 -1.88 2.14 4.03
CA VAL A 50 -1.67 1.69 2.64
C VAL A 50 -1.92 0.17 2.52
N LEU A 51 -1.37 -0.62 3.43
CA LEU A 51 -1.57 -2.07 3.46
C LEU A 51 -3.03 -2.46 3.65
N ARG A 52 -3.75 -1.74 4.52
CA ARG A 52 -5.18 -1.95 4.77
C ARG A 52 -6.00 -1.66 3.50
N ARG A 53 -5.74 -0.54 2.82
CA ARG A 53 -6.43 -0.19 1.56
C ARG A 53 -6.16 -1.22 0.47
N TRP A 54 -4.92 -1.67 0.36
CA TRP A 54 -4.54 -2.75 -0.56
C TRP A 54 -5.27 -4.06 -0.26
N ARG A 55 -5.34 -4.48 1.01
CA ARG A 55 -6.09 -5.68 1.42
C ARG A 55 -7.58 -5.56 1.14
N ASN A 56 -8.19 -4.41 1.43
CA ASN A 56 -9.60 -4.19 1.11
C ASN A 56 -9.87 -4.31 -0.40
N ALA A 57 -8.93 -3.87 -1.26
CA ALA A 57 -9.04 -4.05 -2.71
C ALA A 57 -8.89 -5.53 -3.13
N LEU A 58 -8.02 -6.29 -2.47
CA LEU A 58 -7.92 -7.75 -2.66
C LEU A 58 -9.19 -8.48 -2.24
N ASP A 59 -9.75 -8.14 -1.10
CA ASP A 59 -10.97 -8.77 -0.57
C ASP A 59 -12.16 -8.48 -1.50
N ALA A 60 -12.32 -7.23 -1.94
CA ALA A 60 -13.38 -6.85 -2.88
C ALA A 60 -13.27 -7.59 -4.24
N HIS A 61 -12.06 -7.77 -4.76
CA HIS A 61 -11.84 -8.57 -5.98
C HIS A 61 -12.05 -10.06 -5.77
N SER A 62 -11.82 -10.58 -4.56
CA SER A 62 -12.04 -11.99 -4.24
C SER A 62 -13.52 -12.33 -4.16
N ASP A 63 -14.34 -11.42 -3.64
CA ASP A 63 -15.80 -11.56 -3.60
C ASP A 63 -16.44 -11.55 -5.00
N GLU A 64 -15.85 -10.82 -5.95
CA GLU A 64 -16.32 -10.74 -7.33
C GLU A 64 -15.88 -11.93 -8.20
N VAL A 65 -14.83 -12.65 -7.79
CA VAL A 65 -14.12 -13.60 -8.65
C VAL A 65 -14.02 -14.96 -7.98
N GLY A 66 -15.08 -15.76 -8.09
CA GLY A 66 -15.07 -17.17 -7.71
C GLY A 66 -13.95 -17.97 -8.42
N THR A 67 -13.38 -18.92 -7.67
CA THR A 67 -12.45 -20.00 -8.11
C THR A 67 -11.18 -19.59 -8.87
N ARG A 68 -10.76 -18.31 -8.88
CA ARG A 68 -9.41 -17.96 -9.36
C ARG A 68 -8.34 -18.25 -8.31
N ARG A 69 -7.13 -18.55 -8.78
CA ARG A 69 -5.95 -18.72 -7.92
C ARG A 69 -5.59 -17.35 -7.32
N LEU A 70 -5.18 -17.33 -6.04
CA LEU A 70 -4.82 -16.10 -5.31
C LEU A 70 -3.83 -15.22 -6.09
N GLU A 71 -2.85 -15.84 -6.76
CA GLU A 71 -1.85 -15.15 -7.59
C GLU A 71 -2.48 -14.32 -8.74
N GLU A 72 -3.56 -14.81 -9.35
CA GLU A 72 -4.25 -14.10 -10.43
C GLU A 72 -5.04 -12.90 -9.90
N ILE A 73 -5.63 -13.05 -8.70
CA ILE A 73 -6.33 -11.98 -7.99
C ILE A 73 -5.32 -10.90 -7.59
N GLU A 74 -4.19 -11.28 -6.99
CA GLU A 74 -3.12 -10.34 -6.62
C GLU A 74 -2.56 -9.59 -7.84
N ALA A 75 -2.35 -10.29 -8.97
CA ALA A 75 -1.89 -9.64 -10.19
C ALA A 75 -2.93 -8.66 -10.76
N ALA A 76 -4.21 -9.02 -10.75
CA ALA A 76 -5.29 -8.13 -11.20
C ALA A 76 -5.40 -6.89 -10.32
N VAL A 77 -5.39 -7.07 -8.99
CA VAL A 77 -5.46 -5.97 -8.02
C VAL A 77 -4.20 -5.11 -8.08
N SER A 78 -3.04 -5.69 -8.38
CA SER A 78 -1.77 -4.95 -8.58
C SER A 78 -1.86 -4.01 -9.76
N ARG A 79 -2.45 -4.46 -10.86
CA ARG A 79 -2.67 -3.62 -12.03
C ARG A 79 -3.70 -2.53 -11.76
N ALA A 80 -4.82 -2.88 -11.11
CA ALA A 80 -5.89 -1.94 -10.80
C ALA A 80 -5.49 -0.90 -9.74
N ASN A 81 -4.56 -1.24 -8.84
CA ASN A 81 -4.09 -0.38 -7.76
C ASN A 81 -2.57 -0.17 -7.84
N ALA A 82 -2.06 0.04 -9.05
CA ALA A 82 -0.63 0.22 -9.32
C ALA A 82 0.05 1.30 -8.43
N PRO A 83 -0.59 2.45 -8.13
CA PRO A 83 -0.01 3.42 -7.21
C PRO A 83 0.21 2.85 -5.81
N LEU A 84 -0.78 2.16 -5.23
CA LEU A 84 -0.64 1.57 -3.88
C LEU A 84 0.41 0.47 -3.86
N ARG A 85 0.49 -0.33 -4.93
CA ARG A 85 1.53 -1.35 -5.09
C ARG A 85 2.92 -0.73 -5.12
N ALA A 86 3.10 0.39 -5.83
CA ALA A 86 4.37 1.09 -5.91
C ALA A 86 4.86 1.58 -4.53
N VAL A 87 3.95 2.06 -3.67
CA VAL A 87 4.30 2.41 -2.27
C VAL A 87 4.78 1.19 -1.50
N LEU A 88 4.04 0.08 -1.57
CA LEU A 88 4.42 -1.15 -0.85
C LEU A 88 5.79 -1.67 -1.28
N ASP A 89 6.10 -1.58 -2.58
CA ASP A 89 7.41 -1.98 -3.12
C ASP A 89 8.53 -1.01 -2.71
N ALA A 90 8.28 0.30 -2.77
CA ALA A 90 9.25 1.31 -2.36
C ALA A 90 9.64 1.24 -0.87
N PHE A 91 8.75 0.69 -0.03
CA PHE A 91 8.96 0.49 1.40
C PHE A 91 9.14 -0.99 1.81
N ALA A 92 9.41 -1.90 0.86
CA ALA A 92 9.46 -3.34 1.14
C ALA A 92 10.45 -3.74 2.26
N ALA A 93 11.54 -2.99 2.44
CA ALA A 93 12.52 -3.20 3.49
C ALA A 93 12.10 -2.66 4.87
N HIS A 94 11.02 -1.88 4.95
CA HIS A 94 10.54 -1.33 6.21
C HIS A 94 10.01 -2.46 7.12
N PRO A 95 10.33 -2.49 8.44
CA PRO A 95 9.98 -3.62 9.31
C PRO A 95 8.50 -4.03 9.30
N VAL A 96 7.60 -3.05 9.18
CA VAL A 96 6.14 -3.26 9.05
C VAL A 96 5.77 -4.13 7.84
N LEU A 97 6.55 -4.06 6.76
CA LEU A 97 6.31 -4.81 5.52
C LEU A 97 7.27 -5.99 5.35
N ALA A 98 8.49 -5.91 5.88
CA ALA A 98 9.51 -6.96 5.80
C ALA A 98 9.04 -8.28 6.43
N ALA A 99 8.24 -8.22 7.51
CA ALA A 99 7.62 -9.41 8.11
C ALA A 99 6.67 -10.15 7.14
N ARG A 100 6.15 -9.47 6.11
CA ARG A 100 5.25 -10.05 5.10
C ARG A 100 6.01 -10.73 3.95
N SER A 101 7.19 -10.23 3.58
CA SER A 101 8.03 -10.87 2.54
C SER A 101 8.52 -12.25 2.96
N GLY A 102 8.60 -12.54 4.27
CA GLY A 102 8.88 -13.88 4.79
C GLY A 102 7.70 -14.86 4.70
N MET A 103 6.47 -14.39 4.46
CA MET A 103 5.27 -15.24 4.44
C MET A 103 4.91 -15.74 3.02
N HIS A 104 5.52 -15.17 1.97
CA HIS A 104 5.53 -15.74 0.60
C HIS A 104 6.66 -16.75 0.38
N ALA A 105 7.50 -17.02 1.39
CA ALA A 105 8.36 -18.20 1.41
C ALA A 105 7.56 -19.41 1.95
N VAL A 106 6.48 -19.78 1.27
CA VAL A 106 5.95 -21.14 1.39
C VAL A 106 6.93 -22.05 0.65
N GLN A 107 7.37 -23.08 1.39
CA GLN A 107 8.57 -23.88 1.21
C GLN A 107 8.62 -24.65 -0.13
N PRO A 108 9.82 -24.91 -0.69
CA PRO A 108 9.97 -25.97 -1.68
C PRO A 108 9.72 -27.34 -1.02
N ALA A 109 9.10 -28.21 -1.81
CA ALA A 109 8.65 -29.60 -1.57
C ALA A 109 9.36 -30.41 -0.47
#